data_AF-A0A0E3UJT7-F1
#
_entry.id   AF-A0A0E3UJT7-F1
#
_cell.length_a   1.000
_cell.length_b   1.000
_cell.length_c   1.000
_cell.angle_alpha   90.00
_cell.angle_beta   90.00
_cell.angle_gamma   90.00
#
_symmetry.space_group_name_H-M   'P 1'
#
loop_
_entity.id
_entity.type
_entity.pdbx_description
1 polymer ?
#
loop_
_entity_poly.entity_id
_entity_poly.type
_entity_poly.pdbx_seq_one_letter_code
_entity_poly.pdbx_strand_id
1 'polypeptide(L)'
;MPALTQIEHAGFDRGLAALISAAPVSMKRVLMAEAGSILKACAGRTKVAPADSITTNERLRIVKDLGLNGGNREGDIYINAGIRGDFGVVWRRTRGRRGFQQTHSAGLKPLNRHFGEKTWIDLKEAVADFKIQASKRLPLAKRSAGLARQSWVQIADSLGIALESVPGGGISGAGLAKARAALTSQGRAITNGFSEQEARQQGFMLSLINRLPYGPKAGLDAILQTVLSGRAAYFEQNLSRGVFQDMSKLLRAYPGLTLNSNSL
;
A
#
# COMPACT_ATOMS: atom_id res chain seq x y z
N MET A 1 -21.99 2.84 -11.22
CA MET A 1 -21.07 1.74 -10.81
C MET A 1 -19.76 1.94 -11.56
N PRO A 2 -18.58 1.89 -10.91
CA PRO A 2 -17.31 1.90 -11.65
C PRO A 2 -17.26 0.67 -12.55
N ALA A 3 -16.87 0.85 -13.81
CA ALA A 3 -16.69 -0.25 -14.74
C ALA A 3 -15.65 -1.23 -14.20
N LEU A 4 -15.98 -2.52 -14.16
CA LEU A 4 -15.02 -3.56 -13.84
C LEU A 4 -14.03 -3.66 -14.99
N THR A 5 -12.77 -3.31 -14.75
CA THR A 5 -11.70 -3.54 -15.71
C THR A 5 -11.32 -5.02 -15.66
N GLN A 6 -11.67 -5.76 -16.72
CA GLN A 6 -11.17 -7.11 -16.93
C GLN A 6 -9.81 -7.04 -17.61
N ILE A 7 -8.83 -7.78 -17.08
CA ILE A 7 -7.50 -7.90 -17.66
C ILE A 7 -7.37 -9.31 -18.24
N GLU A 8 -7.35 -9.41 -19.56
CA GLU A 8 -7.14 -10.66 -20.29
C GLU A 8 -5.66 -10.80 -20.67
N HIS A 9 -5.11 -12.02 -20.56
CA HIS A 9 -3.71 -12.27 -20.90
C HIS A 9 -3.53 -13.65 -21.54
N ALA A 10 -3.76 -13.76 -22.85
CA ALA A 10 -3.77 -15.04 -23.57
C ALA A 10 -2.51 -15.91 -23.40
N GLY A 11 -1.32 -15.31 -23.22
CA GLY A 11 -0.09 -16.06 -22.92
C GLY A 11 -0.09 -16.74 -21.55
N PHE A 12 -0.77 -16.13 -20.57
CA PHE A 12 -0.91 -16.68 -19.23
C PHE A 12 -1.88 -17.86 -19.25
N ASP A 13 -3.03 -17.71 -19.92
CA ASP A 13 -4.05 -18.76 -20.01
C ASP A 13 -3.51 -20.02 -20.70
N ARG A 14 -2.73 -19.86 -21.79
CA ARG A 14 -2.06 -20.99 -22.45
C ARG A 14 -1.04 -21.69 -21.55
N GLY A 15 -0.20 -20.91 -20.85
CA GLY A 15 0.79 -21.46 -19.92
C GLY A 15 0.15 -22.21 -18.75
N LEU A 16 -0.96 -21.69 -18.24
CA LEU A 16 -1.74 -22.30 -17.17
C LEU A 16 -2.41 -23.60 -17.61
N ALA A 17 -2.99 -23.63 -18.82
CA ALA A 17 -3.56 -24.84 -19.40
C ALA A 17 -2.49 -25.94 -19.58
N ALA A 18 -1.29 -25.57 -20.06
CA ALA A 18 -0.17 -26.51 -20.16
C ALA A 18 0.25 -27.07 -18.80
N LEU A 19 0.33 -26.20 -17.77
CA LEU A 19 0.64 -26.62 -16.41
C LEU A 19 -0.43 -27.56 -15.84
N ILE A 20 -1.72 -27.25 -16.03
CA ILE A 20 -2.83 -28.09 -15.58
C ILE A 20 -2.79 -29.46 -16.26
N SER A 21 -2.46 -29.51 -17.56
CA SER A 21 -2.36 -30.78 -18.29
C SER A 21 -1.15 -31.62 -17.85
N ALA A 22 -0.07 -30.99 -17.40
CA ALA A 22 1.16 -31.68 -17.01
C ALA A 22 1.21 -32.05 -15.53
N ALA A 23 0.54 -31.28 -14.67
CA ALA A 23 0.57 -31.48 -13.24
C ALA A 23 -0.45 -32.55 -12.81
N PRO A 24 -0.08 -33.53 -11.98
CA PRO A 24 -0.98 -34.58 -11.49
C PRO A 24 -1.80 -34.09 -10.29
N VAL A 25 -2.29 -32.85 -10.37
CA VAL A 25 -3.06 -32.21 -9.30
C VAL A 25 -4.29 -31.53 -9.90
N SER A 26 -5.34 -31.40 -9.11
CA SER A 26 -6.58 -30.76 -9.58
C SER A 26 -6.32 -29.34 -10.13
N MET A 27 -7.07 -28.96 -11.17
CA MET A 27 -7.09 -27.60 -11.73
C MET A 27 -7.24 -26.54 -10.63
N LYS A 28 -8.12 -26.78 -9.65
CA LYS A 28 -8.31 -25.90 -8.49
C LYS A 28 -7.00 -25.65 -7.75
N ARG A 29 -6.21 -26.69 -7.47
CA ARG A 29 -4.93 -26.56 -6.75
C ARG A 29 -3.92 -25.72 -7.53
N VAL A 30 -3.83 -25.93 -8.84
CA VAL A 30 -2.96 -25.13 -9.72
C VAL A 30 -3.37 -23.65 -9.69
N LEU A 31 -4.66 -23.37 -9.87
CA LEU A 31 -5.19 -22.02 -9.88
C LEU A 31 -4.98 -21.30 -8.54
N MET A 32 -5.18 -21.99 -7.42
CA MET A 32 -4.93 -21.43 -6.09
C MET A 32 -3.44 -21.12 -5.85
N ALA A 33 -2.53 -22.00 -6.29
CA ALA A 33 -1.09 -21.78 -6.16
C ALA A 33 -0.60 -20.59 -7.01
N GLU A 34 -1.10 -20.47 -8.24
CA GLU A 34 -0.77 -19.34 -9.12
C GLU A 34 -1.39 -18.04 -8.62
N ALA A 35 -2.64 -18.06 -8.14
CA ALA A 35 -3.28 -16.90 -7.53
C ALA A 35 -2.46 -16.38 -6.34
N GLY A 36 -1.99 -17.28 -5.45
CA GLY A 36 -1.12 -16.90 -4.33
C GLY A 36 0.18 -16.24 -4.80
N SER A 37 0.82 -16.81 -5.82
CA SER A 37 2.07 -16.26 -6.39
C SER A 37 1.86 -14.88 -7.00
N ILE A 38 0.78 -14.69 -7.76
CA ILE A 38 0.41 -13.41 -8.38
C ILE A 38 0.10 -12.36 -7.31
N LEU A 39 -0.71 -12.70 -6.31
CA LEU A 39 -1.12 -11.78 -5.25
C LEU A 39 0.09 -11.36 -4.39
N LYS A 40 0.98 -12.29 -4.06
CA LYS A 40 2.24 -11.99 -3.34
C LYS A 40 3.13 -11.03 -4.13
N ALA A 41 3.29 -11.26 -5.43
CA ALA A 41 4.07 -10.40 -6.31
C ALA A 41 3.43 -9.00 -6.45
N CYS A 42 2.12 -8.92 -6.64
CA CYS A 42 1.37 -7.66 -6.73
C CYS A 42 1.50 -6.85 -5.44
N ALA A 43 1.32 -7.49 -4.28
CA ALA A 43 1.51 -6.85 -2.97
C ALA A 43 2.95 -6.32 -2.79
N GLY A 44 3.95 -7.07 -3.25
CA GLY A 44 5.36 -6.68 -3.18
C GLY A 44 5.70 -5.49 -4.09
N ARG A 45 5.19 -5.48 -5.32
CA ARG A 45 5.41 -4.42 -6.32
C ARG A 45 4.63 -3.14 -6.04
N THR A 46 3.55 -3.23 -5.27
CA THR A 46 2.77 -2.06 -4.86
C THR A 46 3.64 -1.13 -4.02
N LYS A 47 3.91 0.08 -4.54
CA LYS A 47 4.72 1.09 -3.87
C LYS A 47 3.95 1.70 -2.71
N VAL A 48 4.65 1.95 -1.61
CA VAL A 48 4.15 2.67 -0.44
C VAL A 48 5.01 3.91 -0.27
N ALA A 49 4.39 5.05 -0.03
CA ALA A 49 5.13 6.29 0.19
C ALA A 49 6.11 6.15 1.37
N PRO A 50 7.32 6.72 1.29
CA PRO A 50 8.27 6.72 2.40
C PRO A 50 7.66 7.37 3.65
N ALA A 51 8.04 6.87 4.84
CA ALA A 51 7.50 7.35 6.11
C ALA A 51 7.69 8.87 6.31
N ASP A 52 8.82 9.42 5.86
CA ASP A 52 9.11 10.85 5.96
C ASP A 52 8.23 11.67 5.03
N SER A 53 8.02 11.20 3.80
CA SER A 53 7.11 11.86 2.86
C SER A 53 5.68 11.89 3.38
N ILE A 54 5.19 10.78 3.95
CA ILE A 54 3.86 10.72 4.60
C ILE A 54 3.79 11.72 5.76
N THR A 55 4.83 11.75 6.59
CA THR A 55 4.89 12.62 7.76
C THR A 55 4.86 14.09 7.35
N THR A 56 5.69 14.50 6.39
CA THR A 56 5.74 15.89 5.88
C THR A 56 4.43 16.29 5.21
N ASN A 57 3.86 15.43 4.35
CA ASN A 57 2.59 15.70 3.67
C ASN A 57 1.42 15.86 4.65
N GLU A 58 1.36 15.03 5.68
CA GLU A 58 0.28 15.13 6.67
C GLU A 58 0.48 16.34 7.59
N ARG A 59 1.72 16.68 7.98
CA ARG A 59 2.02 17.93 8.68
C ARG A 59 1.58 19.15 7.88
N LEU A 60 1.81 19.16 6.57
CA LEU A 60 1.36 20.25 5.69
C LEU A 60 -0.15 20.39 5.66
N ARG A 61 -0.88 19.28 5.61
CA ARG A 61 -2.34 19.30 5.70
C ARG A 61 -2.81 19.88 7.02
N ILE A 62 -2.25 19.43 8.14
CA ILE A 62 -2.56 19.98 9.47
C ILE A 62 -2.29 21.49 9.52
N VAL A 63 -1.12 21.92 9.03
CA VAL A 63 -0.75 23.33 8.95
C VAL A 63 -1.78 24.13 8.16
N LYS A 64 -2.21 23.61 7.00
CA LYS A 64 -3.21 24.26 6.14
C LYS A 64 -4.58 24.32 6.82
N ASP A 65 -5.01 23.21 7.41
CA ASP A 65 -6.33 23.07 8.05
C ASP A 65 -6.47 23.99 9.28
N LEU A 66 -5.37 24.22 10.00
CA LEU A 66 -5.31 25.14 11.15
C LEU A 66 -5.01 26.59 10.75
N GLY A 67 -4.86 26.91 9.46
CA GLY A 67 -4.52 28.25 9.00
C GLY A 67 -3.09 28.71 9.39
N LEU A 68 -2.20 27.78 9.73
CA LEU A 68 -0.84 28.05 10.20
C LEU A 68 0.17 28.19 9.04
N ASN A 69 -0.28 28.71 7.90
CA ASN A 69 0.51 28.86 6.67
C ASN A 69 1.15 30.25 6.52
N GLY A 70 1.06 31.10 7.55
CA GLY A 70 1.72 32.41 7.60
C GLY A 70 0.98 33.57 6.94
N GLY A 71 -0.11 33.28 6.22
CA GLY A 71 -1.03 34.24 5.61
C GLY A 71 -0.44 35.58 5.14
N ASN A 72 -1.27 36.63 5.22
CA ASN A 72 -0.92 37.98 4.77
C ASN A 72 -1.19 39.05 5.83
N ARG A 73 -1.84 38.71 6.95
CA ARG A 73 -2.22 39.65 8.01
C ARG A 73 -1.18 39.65 9.12
N GLU A 74 -1.06 40.80 9.78
CA GLU A 74 -0.23 40.87 10.98
C GLU A 74 -0.77 39.92 12.05
N GLY A 75 0.14 39.19 12.70
CA GLY A 75 -0.22 38.19 13.69
C GLY A 75 -0.38 36.77 13.13
N ASP A 76 -0.48 36.60 11.81
CA ASP A 76 -0.57 35.27 11.20
C ASP A 76 0.63 34.41 11.60
N ILE A 77 0.35 33.16 11.98
CA ILE A 77 1.34 32.20 12.44
C ILE A 77 1.67 31.24 11.30
N TYR A 78 2.94 30.94 11.13
CA TYR A 78 3.46 29.94 10.19
C TYR A 78 4.21 28.84 10.96
N ILE A 79 3.86 27.58 10.73
CA ILE A 79 4.65 26.43 11.19
C ILE A 79 5.28 25.73 9.99
N ASN A 80 6.63 25.61 9.98
CA ASN A 80 7.30 24.82 8.95
C ASN A 80 7.01 23.32 9.16
N ALA A 81 6.33 22.70 8.20
CA ALA A 81 6.02 21.28 8.21
C ALA A 81 7.23 20.37 7.87
N GLY A 82 8.37 20.95 7.49
CA GLY A 82 9.57 20.23 7.07
C GLY A 82 9.85 20.27 5.56
N ILE A 83 9.24 21.20 4.81
CA ILE A 83 9.55 21.40 3.37
C ILE A 83 10.81 22.25 3.20
N ARG A 84 10.87 23.39 3.89
CA ARG A 84 11.86 24.46 3.66
C ARG A 84 12.88 24.53 4.81
N GLY A 85 13.38 23.36 5.22
CA GLY A 85 14.27 23.20 6.38
C GLY A 85 13.58 22.51 7.55
N ASP A 86 14.13 22.70 8.75
CA ASP A 86 13.73 21.94 9.94
C ASP A 86 12.25 22.08 10.29
N PHE A 87 11.62 20.95 10.58
CA PHE A 87 10.25 20.89 11.06
C PHE A 87 10.10 21.63 12.40
N GLY A 88 8.98 22.33 12.56
CA GLY A 88 8.56 22.91 13.83
C GLY A 88 9.20 24.26 14.12
N VAL A 89 9.92 24.86 13.17
CA VAL A 89 10.25 26.28 13.24
C VAL A 89 8.96 27.08 13.05
N VAL A 90 8.68 27.99 13.99
CA VAL A 90 7.46 28.81 14.01
C VAL A 90 7.81 30.27 13.78
N TRP A 91 7.06 30.89 12.88
CA TRP A 91 7.19 32.31 12.53
C TRP A 91 5.86 33.01 12.76
N ARG A 92 5.92 34.27 13.18
CA ARG A 92 4.76 35.15 13.29
C ARG A 92 4.96 36.33 12.36
N ARG A 93 3.94 36.68 11.58
CA ARG A 93 3.96 37.86 10.71
C ARG A 93 3.91 39.14 11.53
N THR A 94 4.77 40.09 11.23
CA THR A 94 4.89 41.39 11.91
C THR A 94 4.82 42.53 10.90
N ARG A 95 4.25 43.69 11.26
CA ARG A 95 4.24 44.88 10.37
C ARG A 95 5.61 45.48 10.04
N GLY A 96 6.68 45.09 10.75
CA GLY A 96 8.03 45.64 10.56
C GLY A 96 8.76 45.19 9.28
N ARG A 97 9.89 45.85 8.96
CA ARG A 97 10.73 45.66 7.75
C ARG A 97 11.08 44.20 7.38
N ARG A 98 11.11 43.28 8.34
CA ARG A 98 11.49 41.86 8.12
C ARG A 98 10.29 40.95 7.83
N GLY A 99 9.04 41.44 7.95
CA GLY A 99 7.81 40.72 7.61
C GLY A 99 7.44 39.54 8.53
N PHE A 100 8.43 38.81 9.07
CA PHE A 100 8.27 37.69 9.98
C PHE A 100 9.26 37.74 11.13
N GLN A 101 8.81 37.29 12.30
CA GLN A 101 9.61 37.08 13.49
C GLN A 101 9.54 35.62 13.89
N GLN A 102 10.69 34.97 14.03
CA GLN A 102 10.76 33.61 14.56
C GLN A 102 10.39 33.60 16.04
N THR A 103 9.55 32.66 16.44
CA THR A 103 9.07 32.49 17.83
C THR A 103 9.48 31.14 18.42
N HIS A 104 9.61 30.11 17.59
CA HIS A 104 10.08 28.78 18.00
C HIS A 104 11.20 28.29 17.08
N SER A 105 12.17 27.58 17.64
CA SER A 105 13.16 26.80 16.88
C SER A 105 12.59 25.43 16.48
N ALA A 106 13.39 24.65 15.76
CA ALA A 106 13.05 23.30 15.33
C ALA A 106 12.45 22.44 16.46
N GLY A 107 11.49 21.61 16.09
CA GLY A 107 10.76 20.75 17.03
C GLY A 107 9.74 21.49 17.90
N LEU A 108 9.26 22.68 17.50
CA LEU A 108 8.28 23.48 18.24
C LEU A 108 8.81 23.90 19.62
N LYS A 109 10.12 24.15 19.72
CA LYS A 109 10.77 24.59 20.97
C LYS A 109 10.70 26.12 21.06
N PRO A 110 10.11 26.70 22.12
CA PRO A 110 10.00 28.15 22.23
C PRO A 110 11.38 28.78 22.33
N LEU A 111 11.57 29.91 21.64
CA LEU A 111 12.76 30.74 21.83
C LEU A 111 12.61 31.56 23.11
N ASN A 112 13.71 31.81 23.81
CA ASN A 112 13.72 32.68 24.98
C ASN A 112 13.55 34.15 24.54
N ARG A 113 12.31 34.57 24.33
CA ARG A 113 11.93 35.92 23.88
C ARG A 113 10.68 36.37 24.64
N HIS A 114 10.65 37.65 25.01
CA HIS A 114 9.49 38.26 25.63
C HIS A 114 8.51 38.73 24.55
N PHE A 115 7.27 38.24 24.64
CA PHE A 115 6.14 38.71 23.85
C PHE A 115 5.06 39.23 24.79
N GLY A 116 4.24 40.17 24.32
CA GLY A 116 3.05 40.57 25.08
C GLY A 116 2.13 39.38 25.33
N GLU A 117 1.45 39.37 26.47
CA GLU A 117 0.67 38.24 26.98
C GLU A 117 -0.26 37.63 25.93
N LYS A 118 -1.07 38.45 25.26
CA LYS A 118 -1.97 37.99 24.18
C LYS A 118 -1.24 37.26 23.06
N THR A 119 -0.13 37.82 22.58
CA THR A 119 0.67 37.19 21.51
C THR A 119 1.22 35.84 21.96
N TRP A 120 1.60 35.74 23.23
CA TRP A 120 2.11 34.50 23.80
C TRP A 120 1.04 33.42 23.93
N ILE A 121 -0.18 33.80 24.32
CA ILE A 121 -1.35 32.92 24.36
C ILE A 121 -1.65 32.39 22.96
N ASP A 122 -1.79 33.27 21.95
CA ASP A 122 -2.08 32.88 20.56
C ASP A 122 -1.04 31.87 20.02
N LEU A 123 0.25 32.10 20.31
CA LEU A 123 1.34 31.20 19.90
C LEU A 123 1.27 29.84 20.60
N LYS A 124 0.96 29.82 21.90
CA LYS A 124 0.82 28.59 22.67
C LYS A 124 -0.35 27.75 22.17
N GLU A 125 -1.51 28.38 21.94
CA GLU A 125 -2.71 27.72 21.42
C GLU A 125 -2.43 27.12 20.03
N ALA A 126 -1.87 27.90 19.10
CA ALA A 126 -1.53 27.41 17.76
C ALA A 126 -0.58 26.19 17.78
N VAL A 127 0.45 26.23 18.63
CA VAL A 127 1.39 25.11 18.78
C VAL A 127 0.74 23.91 19.47
N ALA A 128 -0.11 24.13 20.47
CA ALA A 128 -0.85 23.08 21.15
C ALA A 128 -1.82 22.37 20.19
N ASP A 129 -2.61 23.13 19.43
CA ASP A 129 -3.56 22.60 18.44
C ASP A 129 -2.84 21.79 17.37
N PHE A 130 -1.72 22.30 16.85
CA PHE A 130 -0.88 21.55 15.93
C PHE A 130 -0.43 20.21 16.54
N LYS A 131 0.10 20.22 17.78
CA LYS A 131 0.56 19.01 18.46
C LYS A 131 -0.58 18.00 18.66
N ILE A 132 -1.76 18.47 19.08
CA ILE A 132 -2.95 17.63 19.25
C ILE A 132 -3.33 16.98 17.93
N GLN A 133 -3.45 17.75 16.84
CA GLN A 133 -3.80 17.21 15.52
C GLN A 133 -2.73 16.26 14.98
N ALA A 134 -1.45 16.60 15.13
CA ALA A 134 -0.34 15.76 14.69
C ALA A 134 -0.30 14.42 15.43
N SER A 135 -0.54 14.42 16.75
CA SER A 135 -0.58 13.19 17.55
C SER A 135 -1.68 12.22 17.10
N LYS A 136 -2.81 12.75 16.62
CA LYS A 136 -3.95 11.96 16.13
C LYS A 136 -3.77 11.51 14.68
N ARG A 137 -3.35 12.43 13.80
CA ARG A 137 -3.40 12.22 12.34
C ARG A 137 -2.15 11.53 11.79
N LEU A 138 -0.96 11.78 12.33
CA LEU A 138 0.28 11.18 11.81
C LEU A 138 0.30 9.64 11.90
N PRO A 139 -0.11 9.01 13.02
CA PRO A 139 -0.17 7.55 13.09
C PRO A 139 -1.16 6.98 12.06
N LEU A 140 -2.32 7.62 11.87
CA LEU A 140 -3.34 7.19 10.93
C LEU A 140 -2.87 7.33 9.48
N ALA A 141 -2.23 8.44 9.13
CA ALA A 141 -1.66 8.63 7.80
C ALA A 141 -0.64 7.54 7.46
N LYS A 142 0.26 7.21 8.39
CA LYS A 142 1.23 6.11 8.23
C LYS A 142 0.56 4.75 8.02
N ARG A 143 -0.52 4.46 8.75
CA ARG A 143 -1.30 3.22 8.57
C ARG A 143 -2.05 3.20 7.22
N SER A 144 -2.62 4.32 6.80
CA SER A 144 -3.36 4.42 5.54
C SER A 144 -2.53 4.22 4.28
N ALA A 145 -1.22 4.48 4.35
CA ALA A 145 -0.32 4.26 3.23
C ALA A 145 -0.25 2.78 2.80
N GLY A 146 -0.62 1.85 3.69
CA GLY A 146 -0.64 0.41 3.42
C GLY A 146 -1.90 -0.11 2.70
N LEU A 147 -2.95 0.71 2.52
CA LEU A 147 -4.26 0.25 2.02
C LEU A 147 -4.20 -0.40 0.62
N ALA A 148 -3.34 0.09 -0.27
CA ALA A 148 -3.17 -0.49 -1.60
C ALA A 148 -2.52 -1.89 -1.57
N ARG A 149 -1.63 -2.14 -0.60
CA ARG A 149 -1.11 -3.49 -0.36
C ARG A 149 -2.16 -4.37 0.32
N GLN A 150 -2.90 -3.78 1.25
CA GLN A 150 -3.96 -4.47 2.00
C GLN A 150 -5.00 -5.06 1.05
N SER A 151 -5.39 -4.37 -0.02
CA SER A 151 -6.37 -4.91 -0.98
C SER A 151 -5.92 -6.23 -1.60
N TRP A 152 -4.63 -6.37 -1.97
CA TRP A 152 -4.10 -7.65 -2.48
C TRP A 152 -4.08 -8.74 -1.42
N VAL A 153 -3.68 -8.39 -0.20
CA VAL A 153 -3.63 -9.33 0.92
C VAL A 153 -5.03 -9.81 1.30
N GLN A 154 -6.02 -8.93 1.29
CA GLN A 154 -7.42 -9.29 1.55
C GLN A 154 -8.00 -10.24 0.50
N ILE A 155 -7.63 -10.08 -0.77
CA ILE A 155 -8.00 -11.06 -1.80
C ILE A 155 -7.43 -12.44 -1.46
N ALA A 156 -6.14 -12.52 -1.09
CA ALA A 156 -5.52 -13.78 -0.72
C ALA A 156 -6.12 -14.39 0.55
N ASP A 157 -6.33 -13.57 1.59
CA ASP A 157 -6.95 -14.00 2.84
C ASP A 157 -8.38 -14.53 2.58
N SER A 158 -9.15 -13.90 1.67
CA SER A 158 -10.49 -14.38 1.29
C SER A 158 -10.48 -15.72 0.52
N LEU A 159 -9.37 -16.05 -0.15
CA LEU A 159 -9.13 -17.34 -0.77
C LEU A 159 -8.65 -18.41 0.23
N GLY A 160 -8.35 -18.03 1.48
CA GLY A 160 -7.68 -18.91 2.44
C GLY A 160 -6.20 -19.16 2.10
N ILE A 161 -5.57 -18.27 1.32
CA ILE A 161 -4.15 -18.37 0.95
C ILE A 161 -3.31 -17.58 1.96
N ALA A 162 -2.50 -18.28 2.75
CA ALA A 162 -1.49 -17.66 3.58
C ALA A 162 -0.29 -17.20 2.72
N LEU A 163 -0.23 -15.89 2.40
CA LEU A 163 0.85 -15.34 1.56
C LEU A 163 2.26 -15.49 2.17
N GLU A 164 2.34 -15.68 3.49
CA GLU A 164 3.56 -16.04 4.20
C GLU A 164 4.18 -17.33 3.67
N SER A 165 3.36 -18.36 3.43
CA SER A 165 3.81 -19.68 3.00
C SER A 165 3.94 -19.81 1.49
N VAL A 166 3.46 -18.84 0.71
CA VAL A 166 3.62 -18.84 -0.75
C VAL A 166 5.11 -18.66 -1.09
N PRO A 167 5.75 -19.58 -1.83
CA PRO A 167 7.16 -19.46 -2.17
C PRO A 167 7.42 -18.34 -3.18
N GLY A 168 8.67 -17.85 -3.24
CA GLY A 168 9.13 -16.86 -4.20
C GLY A 168 9.17 -15.42 -3.69
N GLY A 169 9.59 -14.51 -4.58
CA GLY A 169 9.76 -13.09 -4.28
C GLY A 169 8.44 -12.32 -4.18
N GLY A 170 8.45 -11.20 -3.45
CA GLY A 170 7.28 -10.35 -3.28
C GLY A 170 7.31 -9.58 -1.97
N ILE A 171 6.15 -9.41 -1.35
CA ILE A 171 6.04 -8.76 -0.04
C ILE A 171 6.65 -9.62 1.07
N SER A 172 7.41 -8.99 1.98
CA SER A 172 8.00 -9.65 3.15
C SER A 172 6.95 -9.88 4.26
N GLY A 173 7.23 -10.77 5.22
CA GLY A 173 6.33 -11.02 6.36
C GLY A 173 6.01 -9.75 7.17
N ALA A 174 7.01 -8.90 7.43
CA ALA A 174 6.79 -7.60 8.05
C ALA A 174 5.93 -6.66 7.18
N GLY A 175 6.06 -6.76 5.85
CA GLY A 175 5.22 -6.04 4.90
C GLY A 175 3.76 -6.51 4.94
N LEU A 176 3.53 -7.83 5.04
CA LEU A 176 2.21 -8.44 5.17
C LEU A 176 1.52 -7.98 6.45
N ALA A 177 2.21 -8.05 7.59
CA ALA A 177 1.68 -7.56 8.87
C ALA A 177 1.29 -6.08 8.80
N LYS A 178 2.13 -5.23 8.19
CA LYS A 178 1.82 -3.80 7.98
C LYS A 178 0.62 -3.60 7.04
N ALA A 179 0.50 -4.40 5.99
CA ALA A 179 -0.63 -4.33 5.07
C ALA A 179 -1.95 -4.73 5.75
N ARG A 180 -1.98 -5.83 6.50
CA ARG A 180 -3.18 -6.25 7.25
C ARG A 180 -3.60 -5.22 8.29
N ALA A 181 -2.65 -4.57 8.96
CA ALA A 181 -2.91 -3.51 9.95
C ALA A 181 -3.24 -2.12 9.35
N ALA A 182 -3.34 -2.00 8.02
CA ALA A 182 -3.69 -0.73 7.38
C ALA A 182 -5.13 -0.32 7.71
N LEU A 183 -5.33 0.99 7.88
CA LEU A 183 -6.62 1.59 8.23
C LEU A 183 -6.85 2.81 7.35
N THR A 184 -8.09 3.23 7.17
CA THR A 184 -8.39 4.50 6.50
C THR A 184 -7.79 5.69 7.26
N SER A 185 -7.73 6.85 6.61
CA SER A 185 -7.36 8.11 7.26
C SER A 185 -8.27 8.46 8.46
N GLN A 186 -9.47 7.86 8.54
CA GLN A 186 -10.41 7.98 9.65
C GLN A 186 -10.22 6.89 10.72
N GLY A 187 -9.22 6.03 10.59
CA GLY A 187 -8.96 4.93 11.53
C GLY A 187 -9.90 3.74 11.40
N ARG A 188 -10.69 3.65 10.33
CA ARG A 188 -11.61 2.52 10.09
C ARG A 188 -10.92 1.41 9.31
N ALA A 189 -11.16 0.17 9.68
CA ALA A 189 -10.84 -0.98 8.83
C ALA A 189 -11.82 -1.00 7.64
N ILE A 190 -11.32 -1.31 6.45
CA ILE A 190 -12.15 -1.43 5.24
C ILE A 190 -11.73 -2.67 4.46
N THR A 191 -12.71 -3.34 3.85
CA THR A 191 -12.49 -4.49 2.97
C THR A 191 -12.58 -4.03 1.52
N ASN A 192 -11.42 -3.98 0.86
CA ASN A 192 -11.31 -3.62 -0.55
C ASN A 192 -10.98 -4.83 -1.43
N GLY A 193 -10.50 -5.91 -0.85
CA GLY A 193 -10.17 -7.14 -1.56
C GLY A 193 -11.08 -8.29 -1.17
N PHE A 194 -11.59 -9.02 -2.16
CA PHE A 194 -12.24 -10.31 -1.93
C PHE A 194 -12.12 -11.17 -3.19
N SER A 195 -12.55 -12.42 -3.08
CA SER A 195 -12.51 -13.37 -4.16
C SER A 195 -13.81 -14.14 -4.25
N GLU A 196 -14.08 -14.68 -5.44
CA GLU A 196 -15.19 -15.60 -5.68
C GLU A 196 -14.65 -16.84 -6.39
N GLN A 197 -15.17 -18.01 -5.99
CA GLN A 197 -14.84 -19.30 -6.58
C GLN A 197 -16.11 -19.86 -7.20
N GLU A 198 -16.09 -20.15 -8.49
CA GLU A 198 -17.23 -20.72 -9.21
C GLU A 198 -16.81 -22.04 -9.87
N ALA A 199 -17.51 -23.12 -9.53
CA ALA A 199 -17.43 -24.37 -10.28
C ALA A 199 -18.31 -24.23 -11.52
N ARG A 200 -17.74 -24.46 -12.71
CA ARG A 200 -18.45 -24.45 -13.98
C ARG A 200 -18.54 -25.87 -14.53
N GLN A 201 -19.53 -26.13 -15.39
CA GLN A 201 -19.74 -27.46 -15.99
C GLN A 201 -18.48 -28.04 -16.66
N GLN A 202 -17.55 -27.20 -17.13
CA GLN A 202 -16.27 -27.62 -17.73
C GLN A 202 -15.06 -26.92 -17.09
N GLY A 203 -15.10 -26.55 -15.81
CA GLY A 203 -13.90 -25.99 -15.19
C GLY A 203 -14.10 -25.32 -13.84
N PHE A 204 -13.09 -24.54 -13.46
CA PHE A 204 -13.06 -23.77 -12.22
C PHE A 204 -12.66 -22.34 -12.55
N MET A 205 -13.44 -21.37 -12.08
CA MET A 205 -13.15 -19.94 -12.25
C MET A 205 -12.84 -19.29 -10.91
N LEU A 206 -11.81 -18.44 -10.92
CA LEU A 206 -11.40 -17.64 -9.78
C LEU A 206 -11.53 -16.16 -10.13
N SER A 207 -12.40 -15.45 -9.42
CA SER A 207 -12.52 -13.99 -9.54
C SER A 207 -11.72 -13.33 -8.42
N LEU A 208 -10.78 -12.45 -8.78
CA LEU A 208 -9.99 -11.65 -7.85
C LEU A 208 -10.48 -10.21 -7.90
N ILE A 209 -11.18 -9.75 -6.87
CA ILE A 209 -11.94 -8.49 -6.94
C ILE A 209 -11.29 -7.44 -6.04
N ASN A 210 -10.86 -6.34 -6.65
CA ASN A 210 -10.31 -5.18 -5.97
C ASN A 210 -11.24 -3.97 -6.11
N ARG A 211 -11.76 -3.49 -4.99
CA ARG A 211 -12.68 -2.33 -4.86
C ARG A 211 -12.00 -1.09 -4.28
N LEU A 212 -10.67 -1.07 -4.20
CA LEU A 212 -9.96 0.10 -3.69
C LEU A 212 -10.27 1.33 -4.57
N PRO A 213 -10.92 2.39 -4.05
CA PRO A 213 -11.47 3.46 -4.90
C PRO A 213 -10.42 4.22 -5.73
N TYR A 214 -9.18 4.28 -5.24
CA TYR A 214 -8.06 4.94 -5.93
C TYR A 214 -7.06 3.93 -6.52
N GLY A 215 -7.43 2.65 -6.64
CA GLY A 215 -6.60 1.59 -7.23
C GLY A 215 -6.00 1.95 -8.59
N PRO A 216 -6.78 2.50 -9.55
CA PRO A 216 -6.25 2.93 -10.85
C PRO A 216 -5.18 4.02 -10.72
N LYS A 217 -5.41 5.03 -9.86
CA LYS A 217 -4.42 6.10 -9.58
C LYS A 217 -3.17 5.58 -8.88
N ALA A 218 -3.30 4.50 -8.11
CA ALA A 218 -2.18 3.80 -7.49
C ALA A 218 -1.45 2.83 -8.45
N GLY A 219 -1.93 2.68 -9.69
CA GLY A 219 -1.33 1.83 -10.72
C GLY A 219 -1.53 0.33 -10.49
N LEU A 220 -2.59 -0.08 -9.77
CA LEU A 220 -2.83 -1.48 -9.45
C LEU A 220 -3.02 -2.37 -10.69
N ASP A 221 -3.69 -1.84 -11.72
CA ASP A 221 -3.93 -2.57 -12.97
C ASP A 221 -2.62 -2.82 -13.74
N ALA A 222 -1.77 -1.79 -13.84
CA ALA A 222 -0.45 -1.89 -14.47
C ALA A 222 0.46 -2.87 -13.72
N ILE A 223 0.39 -2.89 -12.38
CA ILE A 223 1.11 -3.86 -11.56
C ILE A 223 0.64 -5.28 -11.88
N LEU A 224 -0.67 -5.52 -11.90
CA LEU A 224 -1.24 -6.83 -12.21
C LEU A 224 -0.85 -7.30 -13.61
N GLN A 225 -0.99 -6.43 -14.63
CA GLN A 225 -0.55 -6.72 -15.99
C GLN A 225 0.93 -7.12 -16.05
N THR A 226 1.81 -6.34 -15.41
CA THR A 226 3.26 -6.64 -15.38
C THR A 226 3.57 -7.95 -14.65
N VAL A 227 2.77 -8.32 -13.65
CA VAL A 227 2.91 -9.62 -12.97
C VAL A 227 2.44 -10.75 -13.89
N LEU A 228 1.27 -10.63 -14.51
CA LEU A 228 0.73 -11.64 -15.43
C LEU A 228 1.65 -11.88 -16.63
N SER A 229 2.17 -10.83 -17.26
CA SER A 229 3.14 -10.96 -18.36
C SER A 229 4.43 -11.63 -17.91
N GLY A 230 4.93 -11.32 -16.71
CA GLY A 230 6.08 -12.01 -16.14
C GLY A 230 5.82 -13.50 -15.87
N ARG A 231 4.61 -13.86 -15.41
CA ARG A 231 4.21 -15.27 -15.23
C ARG A 231 4.07 -15.99 -16.57
N ALA A 232 3.48 -15.35 -17.57
CA ALA A 232 3.38 -15.89 -18.93
C ALA A 232 4.77 -16.23 -19.52
N ALA A 233 5.71 -15.28 -19.46
CA ALA A 233 7.08 -15.51 -19.92
C ALA A 233 7.78 -16.64 -19.12
N TYR A 234 7.51 -16.75 -17.82
CA TYR A 234 8.03 -17.85 -17.00
C TYR A 234 7.48 -19.21 -17.43
N PHE A 235 6.19 -19.31 -17.76
CA PHE A 235 5.60 -20.52 -18.32
C PHE A 235 6.23 -20.90 -19.66
N GLU A 236 6.38 -19.95 -20.58
CA GLU A 236 6.98 -20.18 -21.90
C GLU A 236 8.44 -20.66 -21.78
N GLN A 237 9.21 -20.08 -20.86
CA GLN A 237 10.58 -20.50 -20.59
C GLN A 237 10.66 -21.91 -19.99
N ASN A 238 9.73 -22.26 -19.09
CA ASN A 238 9.69 -23.59 -18.50
C ASN A 238 9.23 -24.66 -19.50
N LEU A 239 8.30 -24.32 -20.39
CA LEU A 239 7.88 -25.17 -21.50
C LEU A 239 9.07 -25.47 -22.43
N SER A 240 9.81 -24.44 -22.87
CA SER A 240 10.97 -24.63 -23.76
C SER A 240 12.11 -25.42 -23.12
N ARG A 241 12.23 -25.38 -21.78
CA ARG A 241 13.20 -26.16 -21.00
C ARG A 241 12.73 -27.59 -20.67
N GLY A 242 11.55 -28.00 -21.13
CA GLY A 242 10.99 -29.32 -20.84
C GLY A 242 10.65 -29.54 -19.37
N VAL A 243 10.41 -28.48 -18.60
CA VAL A 243 10.10 -28.58 -17.15
C VAL A 243 8.81 -29.37 -16.91
N PHE A 244 7.83 -29.27 -17.81
CA PHE A 244 6.56 -29.99 -17.70
C PHE A 244 6.64 -31.48 -18.05
N GLN A 245 7.78 -31.95 -18.56
CA GLN A 245 8.00 -33.37 -18.89
C GLN A 245 8.59 -34.15 -17.71
N ASP A 246 9.03 -33.47 -16.65
CA ASP A 246 9.72 -34.06 -15.50
C ASP A 246 9.11 -33.54 -14.20
N MET A 247 8.52 -34.44 -13.41
CA MET A 247 7.84 -34.11 -12.16
C MET A 247 8.74 -33.37 -11.16
N SER A 248 10.01 -33.77 -11.06
CA SER A 248 10.96 -33.16 -10.13
C SER A 248 11.26 -31.72 -10.52
N LYS A 249 11.42 -31.47 -11.83
CA LYS A 249 11.60 -30.11 -12.36
C LYS A 249 10.33 -29.27 -12.19
N LEU A 250 9.15 -29.85 -12.45
CA LEU A 250 7.87 -29.19 -12.28
C LEU A 250 7.65 -28.77 -10.81
N LEU A 251 7.83 -29.67 -9.86
CA LEU A 251 7.66 -29.35 -8.43
C LEU A 251 8.71 -28.36 -7.92
N ARG A 252 9.93 -28.37 -8.47
CA ARG A 252 10.95 -27.36 -8.17
C ARG A 252 10.58 -25.98 -8.72
N ALA A 253 10.05 -25.91 -9.94
CA ALA A 253 9.64 -24.66 -10.59
C ALA A 253 8.33 -24.10 -10.01
N TYR A 254 7.43 -24.97 -9.55
CA TYR A 254 6.14 -24.62 -8.98
C TYR A 254 5.95 -25.25 -7.59
N PRO A 255 6.67 -24.75 -6.55
CA PRO A 255 6.69 -25.38 -5.23
C PRO A 255 5.35 -25.33 -4.49
N GLY A 256 4.38 -24.52 -4.97
CA GLY A 256 3.00 -24.53 -4.46
C GLY A 256 2.18 -25.76 -4.86
N LEU A 257 2.67 -26.58 -5.78
CA LEU A 257 1.96 -27.76 -6.31
C LEU A 257 2.26 -29.06 -5.56
N THR A 258 2.69 -28.99 -4.29
CA THR A 258 3.10 -30.15 -3.49
C THR A 258 2.17 -31.36 -3.69
N LEU A 259 2.74 -32.54 -3.96
CA LEU A 259 1.97 -33.78 -4.02
C LEU A 259 1.56 -34.14 -2.59
N ASN A 260 0.27 -34.33 -2.32
CA ASN A 260 -0.13 -34.95 -1.06
C ASN A 260 0.25 -36.43 -1.16
N SER A 261 1.02 -36.94 -0.22
CA SER A 261 1.42 -38.35 -0.10
C SER A 261 0.26 -39.32 0.20
N ASN A 262 -0.99 -38.86 0.21
CA ASN A 262 -2.19 -39.66 0.52
C ASN A 262 -3.04 -40.01 -0.71
N SER A 263 -2.48 -39.93 -1.92
CA SER A 263 -3.22 -40.26 -3.16
C SER A 263 -2.39 -41.09 -4.16
N LEU A 264 -1.59 -42.02 -3.64
CA LEU A 264 -1.14 -43.21 -4.35
C LEU A 264 -1.83 -44.43 -3.74
#